data_AF-A0A0S2DL97-F1
#
_entry.id   AF-A0A0S2DL97-F1
#
_cell.length_a   1.000
_cell.length_b   1.000
_cell.length_c   1.000
_cell.angle_alpha   90.00
_cell.angle_beta   90.00
_cell.angle_gamma   90.00
#
_symmetry.space_group_name_H-M   'P 1'
#
loop_
_entity.id
_entity.type
_entity.pdbx_description
1 polymer ?
#
loop_
_entity_poly.entity_id
_entity_poly.type
_entity_poly.pdbx_seq_one_letter_code
_entity_poly.pdbx_strand_id
1 'polypeptide(L)'
;MLECTPHSVFSWNYSVSGLQLGTAELTFEALSDRGAIAIDGVRFDIRKQGWLDASWTLERDGNTVAIAKRRGMLGRSFDLTHAGAVLLLKPQTLLVRDYHLLLADTVVGTIEPEHPLTRKARVQCDATVAEIVQLFSFWLVAMIWRSTTDASPA
;
A
#
# COMPACT_ATOMS: atom_id res chain seq x y z
N MET A 1 2.79 -7.27 -13.30
CA MET A 1 2.11 -5.97 -13.16
C MET A 1 0.75 -6.25 -12.55
N LEU A 2 0.40 -5.53 -11.49
CA LEU A 2 -0.90 -5.63 -10.83
C LEU A 2 -1.77 -4.45 -11.23
N GLU A 3 -3.05 -4.71 -11.44
CA GLU A 3 -4.06 -3.69 -11.75
C GLU A 3 -5.01 -3.55 -10.58
N CYS A 4 -5.07 -2.35 -10.01
CA CYS A 4 -5.90 -2.05 -8.84
C CYS A 4 -7.14 -1.28 -9.28
N THR A 5 -8.30 -1.93 -9.25
CA THR A 5 -9.58 -1.36 -9.66
C THR A 5 -10.45 -1.11 -8.43
N PRO A 6 -10.93 0.12 -8.19
CA PRO A 6 -11.79 0.39 -7.05
C PRO A 6 -13.16 -0.28 -7.26
N HIS A 7 -13.80 -0.77 -6.18
CA HIS A 7 -15.12 -1.42 -6.25
C HIS A 7 -16.21 -0.52 -6.84
N SER A 8 -16.05 0.79 -6.68
CA SER A 8 -16.87 1.82 -7.31
C SER A 8 -16.04 3.09 -7.51
N VAL A 9 -16.52 4.02 -8.34
CA VAL A 9 -15.78 5.25 -8.69
C VAL A 9 -15.35 6.10 -7.48
N PHE A 10 -16.05 5.98 -6.35
CA PHE A 10 -15.74 6.65 -5.09
C PHE A 10 -15.40 5.68 -3.95
N SER A 11 -15.14 4.41 -4.24
CA SER A 11 -14.65 3.46 -3.25
C SER A 11 -13.14 3.64 -3.02
N TRP A 12 -12.70 3.36 -1.81
CA TRP A 12 -11.28 3.14 -1.49
C TRP A 12 -10.96 1.65 -1.33
N ASN A 13 -11.96 0.76 -1.44
CA ASN A 13 -11.72 -0.68 -1.53
C ASN A 13 -11.42 -1.06 -2.98
N TYR A 14 -10.49 -1.98 -3.17
CA TYR A 14 -9.97 -2.36 -4.49
C TYR A 14 -10.04 -3.86 -4.69
N SER A 15 -10.41 -4.27 -5.90
CA SER A 15 -10.06 -5.57 -6.44
C SER A 15 -8.74 -5.44 -7.20
N VAL A 16 -7.81 -6.37 -6.98
CA VAL A 16 -6.49 -6.39 -7.58
C VAL A 16 -6.30 -7.67 -8.38
N SER A 17 -6.00 -7.50 -9.67
CA SER A 17 -5.70 -8.59 -10.61
C SER A 17 -4.23 -8.59 -11.04
N GLY A 18 -3.80 -9.66 -11.71
CA GLY A 18 -2.43 -9.80 -12.23
C GLY A 18 -1.43 -10.44 -11.27
N LEU A 19 -1.90 -10.94 -10.11
CA LEU A 19 -1.11 -11.76 -9.20
C LEU A 19 -1.00 -13.18 -9.77
N GLN A 20 0.10 -13.86 -9.48
CA GLN A 20 0.29 -15.29 -9.70
C GLN A 20 -0.60 -16.11 -8.77
N LEU A 21 -0.83 -15.61 -7.55
CA LEU A 21 -1.66 -16.26 -6.53
C LEU A 21 -3.17 -16.06 -6.73
N GLY A 22 -3.61 -15.37 -7.78
CA GLY A 22 -5.03 -15.19 -8.13
C GLY A 22 -5.51 -13.73 -8.07
N THR A 23 -6.69 -13.50 -7.51
CA THR A 23 -7.25 -12.15 -7.32
C THR A 23 -7.14 -11.78 -5.84
N ALA A 24 -6.80 -10.52 -5.56
CA ALA A 24 -6.80 -9.98 -4.22
C ALA A 24 -7.85 -8.90 -4.01
N GLU A 25 -8.30 -8.78 -2.77
CA GLU A 25 -9.24 -7.77 -2.30
C GLU A 25 -8.58 -6.92 -1.22
N LEU A 26 -8.56 -5.62 -1.43
CA LEU A 26 -8.03 -4.63 -0.49
C LEU A 26 -9.19 -3.87 0.11
N THR A 27 -9.27 -3.91 1.43
CA THR A 27 -10.31 -3.22 2.19
C THR A 27 -9.70 -2.17 3.10
N PHE A 28 -10.40 -1.06 3.20
CA PHE A 28 -10.10 0.02 4.12
C PHE A 28 -11.31 0.17 5.04
N GLU A 29 -11.05 0.15 6.34
CA GLU A 29 -12.10 0.48 7.30
C GLU A 29 -12.42 1.98 7.21
N ALA A 30 -13.71 2.30 7.37
CA ALA A 30 -14.18 3.68 7.39
C ALA A 30 -13.61 4.41 8.62
N LEU A 31 -13.10 5.62 8.42
CA LEU A 31 -12.59 6.51 9.49
C LEU A 31 -11.39 5.96 10.30
N SER A 32 -10.76 4.87 9.86
CA SER A 32 -9.56 4.32 10.52
C SER A 32 -8.44 4.02 9.52
N ASP A 33 -7.20 4.04 10.00
CA ASP A 33 -6.02 3.59 9.26
C ASP A 33 -5.85 2.05 9.39
N ARG A 34 -6.96 1.32 9.35
CA ARG A 34 -7.00 -0.15 9.40
C ARG A 34 -7.66 -0.69 8.14
N GLY A 35 -7.43 -1.97 7.89
CA GLY A 35 -7.95 -2.62 6.71
C GLY A 35 -7.49 -4.06 6.63
N ALA A 36 -7.66 -4.66 5.47
CA ALA A 36 -7.15 -5.99 5.20
C ALA A 36 -6.87 -6.21 3.72
N ILE A 37 -6.00 -7.17 3.48
CA ILE A 37 -5.73 -7.75 2.16
C ILE A 37 -6.25 -9.19 2.22
N ALA A 38 -7.07 -9.61 1.25
CA ALA A 38 -7.44 -11.00 1.09
C ALA A 38 -6.94 -11.50 -0.27
N ILE A 39 -6.21 -12.61 -0.30
CA ILE A 39 -5.73 -13.26 -1.54
C ILE A 39 -6.32 -14.66 -1.58
N ASP A 40 -7.14 -14.96 -2.59
CA ASP A 40 -7.79 -16.27 -2.72
C ASP A 40 -8.45 -16.77 -1.42
N GLY A 41 -9.14 -15.86 -0.71
CA GLY A 41 -9.80 -16.13 0.57
C GLY A 41 -8.88 -16.12 1.81
N VAL A 42 -7.56 -16.09 1.65
CA VAL A 42 -6.61 -15.94 2.77
C VAL A 42 -6.53 -14.48 3.18
N ARG A 43 -6.93 -14.17 4.41
CA ARG A 43 -6.97 -12.81 4.95
C ARG A 43 -5.71 -12.43 5.71
N PHE A 44 -5.24 -11.22 5.46
CA PHE A 44 -4.17 -10.53 6.17
C PHE A 44 -4.72 -9.21 6.71
N ASP A 45 -4.71 -9.04 8.02
CA ASP A 45 -5.20 -7.82 8.67
C ASP A 45 -4.10 -6.76 8.72
N ILE A 46 -4.46 -5.51 8.44
CA ILE A 46 -3.58 -4.36 8.53
C ILE A 46 -3.95 -3.57 9.78
N ARG A 47 -3.00 -3.43 10.70
CA ARG A 47 -3.19 -2.74 11.97
C ARG A 47 -2.21 -1.60 12.13
N LYS A 48 -2.73 -0.41 12.40
CA LYS A 48 -1.91 0.72 12.84
C LYS A 48 -1.47 0.52 14.29
N GLN A 49 -0.18 0.64 14.52
CA GLN A 49 0.48 0.58 15.82
C GLN A 49 1.04 1.96 16.17
N GLY A 50 0.94 2.32 17.45
CA GLY A 50 1.47 3.56 18.00
C GLY A 50 0.64 4.82 17.71
N TRP A 51 0.63 5.75 18.66
CA TRP A 51 0.03 7.08 18.51
C TRP A 51 1.01 8.13 17.98
N LEU A 52 2.30 8.01 18.31
CA LEU A 52 3.36 8.99 17.98
C LEU A 52 4.24 8.53 16.79
N ASP A 53 4.67 7.27 16.81
CA ASP A 53 5.42 6.62 15.72
C ASP A 53 4.45 5.80 14.87
N ALA A 54 3.90 6.42 13.82
CA ALA A 54 2.93 5.75 12.98
C ALA A 54 3.59 4.56 12.25
N SER A 55 3.19 3.35 12.65
CA SER A 55 3.61 2.10 12.03
C SER A 55 2.40 1.23 11.72
N TRP A 56 2.52 0.37 10.72
CA TRP A 56 1.48 -0.55 10.29
C TRP A 56 2.04 -1.96 10.26
N THR A 57 1.34 -2.89 10.87
CA THR A 57 1.63 -4.32 10.77
C THR A 57 0.67 -4.96 9.79
N LEU A 58 1.20 -5.86 8.97
CA LEU A 58 0.42 -6.81 8.20
C LEU A 58 0.47 -8.14 8.95
N GLU A 59 -0.66 -8.62 9.41
CA GLU A 59 -0.78 -9.79 10.26
C GLU A 59 -1.58 -10.90 9.58
N ARG A 60 -1.16 -12.15 9.76
CA ARG A 60 -1.91 -13.34 9.38
C ARG A 60 -2.01 -14.25 10.59
N ASP A 61 -3.23 -14.62 10.96
CA ASP A 61 -3.50 -15.50 12.10
C ASP A 61 -2.79 -15.04 13.39
N GLY A 62 -2.73 -13.71 13.59
CA GLY A 62 -2.06 -13.06 14.72
C GLY A 62 -0.53 -12.92 14.60
N ASN A 63 0.09 -13.45 13.55
CA ASN A 63 1.52 -13.34 13.30
C ASN A 63 1.84 -12.20 12.34
N THR A 64 2.82 -11.37 12.68
CA THR A 64 3.27 -10.29 11.80
C THR A 64 4.06 -10.84 10.60
N VAL A 65 3.55 -10.59 9.40
CA VAL A 65 4.16 -10.97 8.12
C VAL A 65 5.05 -9.85 7.59
N ALA A 66 4.59 -8.60 7.69
CA ALA A 66 5.33 -7.43 7.28
C ALA A 66 5.06 -6.24 8.22
N ILE A 67 6.01 -5.32 8.28
CA ILE A 67 5.92 -4.10 9.08
C ILE A 67 6.23 -2.92 8.18
N ALA A 68 5.47 -1.83 8.27
CA ALA A 68 5.77 -0.57 7.63
C ALA A 68 5.90 0.52 8.71
N LYS A 69 7.05 1.19 8.77
CA LYS A 69 7.27 2.34 9.66
C LYS A 69 7.32 3.61 8.83
N ARG A 70 6.48 4.61 9.15
CA ARG A 70 6.53 5.90 8.46
C ARG A 70 7.83 6.63 8.81
N ARG A 71 8.50 7.18 7.80
CA ARG A 71 9.67 8.05 7.99
C ARG A 71 9.20 9.47 8.33
N GLY A 72 9.32 9.84 9.60
CA GLY A 72 8.90 11.15 10.13
C GLY A 72 7.39 11.25 10.38
N MET A 73 6.96 12.20 11.22
CA MET A 73 5.56 12.29 11.67
C MET A 73 4.58 12.65 10.55
N LEU A 74 5.00 13.50 9.59
CA LEU A 74 4.19 13.96 8.46
C LEU A 74 4.71 13.43 7.11
N GLY A 75 5.62 12.47 7.13
CA GLY A 75 6.21 11.92 5.92
C GLY A 75 5.23 11.05 5.13
N ARG A 76 5.40 11.03 3.81
CA ARG A 76 4.70 10.10 2.91
C ARG A 76 5.52 8.84 2.62
N SER A 77 6.71 8.70 3.22
CA SER A 77 7.61 7.59 2.97
C SER A 77 7.54 6.55 4.09
N PHE A 78 7.82 5.29 3.77
CA PHE A 78 7.75 4.17 4.70
C PHE A 78 8.95 3.24 4.54
N ASP A 79 9.51 2.79 5.66
CA ASP A 79 10.40 1.65 5.73
C ASP A 79 9.57 0.38 5.88
N LEU A 80 9.55 -0.47 4.86
CA LEU A 80 8.90 -1.77 4.89
C LEU A 80 9.91 -2.85 5.25
N THR A 81 9.55 -3.71 6.21
CA THR A 81 10.33 -4.89 6.59
C THR A 81 9.49 -6.13 6.31
N HIS A 82 10.06 -7.07 5.55
CA HIS A 82 9.45 -8.37 5.26
C HIS A 82 10.53 -9.43 5.13
N ALA A 83 10.41 -10.54 5.87
CA ALA A 83 11.37 -11.66 5.86
C ALA A 83 12.85 -11.22 6.03
N GLY A 84 13.10 -10.18 6.84
CA GLY A 84 14.43 -9.62 7.08
C GLY A 84 14.94 -8.65 6.01
N ALA A 85 14.27 -8.52 4.86
CA ALA A 85 14.57 -7.49 3.86
C ALA A 85 13.92 -6.16 4.25
N VAL A 86 14.63 -5.06 3.99
CA VAL A 86 14.13 -3.70 4.20
C VAL A 86 14.00 -2.99 2.85
N LEU A 87 12.81 -2.50 2.58
CA LEU A 87 12.45 -1.75 1.39
C LEU A 87 12.04 -0.34 1.79
N LEU A 88 12.38 0.65 0.96
CA LEU A 88 11.93 2.02 1.13
C LEU A 88 10.83 2.33 0.11
N LEU A 89 9.63 2.60 0.59
CA LEU A 89 8.55 3.16 -0.21
C LEU A 89 8.56 4.68 -0.07
N LYS A 90 8.74 5.40 -1.17
CA LYS A 90 8.77 6.88 -1.15
C LYS A 90 8.12 7.46 -2.40
N PRO A 91 7.55 8.67 -2.33
CA PRO A 91 7.07 9.34 -3.54
C PRO A 91 8.24 9.62 -4.48
N GLN A 92 8.02 9.50 -5.79
CA GLN A 92 9.04 9.79 -6.82
C GLN A 92 9.44 11.26 -6.78
N THR A 93 8.46 12.15 -6.69
CA THR A 93 8.65 13.59 -6.48
C THR A 93 7.61 14.12 -5.49
N LEU A 94 7.76 15.36 -5.02
CA LEU A 94 6.77 15.94 -4.12
C LEU A 94 5.44 16.27 -4.81
N LEU A 95 5.43 16.40 -6.13
CA LEU A 95 4.30 16.89 -6.93
C LEU A 95 3.40 15.78 -7.48
N VAL A 96 3.98 14.64 -7.86
CA VAL A 96 3.22 13.52 -8.43
C VAL A 96 2.74 12.57 -7.34
N ARG A 97 1.73 11.78 -7.67
CA ARG A 97 1.16 10.77 -6.78
C ARG A 97 1.87 9.42 -6.88
N ASP A 98 2.95 9.36 -7.65
CA ASP A 98 3.69 8.15 -7.99
C ASP A 98 4.69 7.81 -6.89
N TYR A 99 4.84 6.53 -6.61
CA TYR A 99 5.73 6.00 -5.57
C TYR A 99 6.71 5.01 -6.16
N HIS A 100 7.93 5.05 -5.64
CA HIS A 100 8.95 4.05 -5.89
C HIS A 100 9.12 3.18 -4.66
N LEU A 101 9.32 1.89 -4.90
CA LEU A 101 9.81 0.92 -3.93
C LEU A 101 11.30 0.68 -4.21
N LEU A 102 12.14 0.89 -3.21
CA LEU A 102 13.58 0.79 -3.33
C LEU A 102 14.13 -0.32 -2.45
N LEU A 103 15.03 -1.12 -3.01
CA LEU A 103 15.87 -2.07 -2.28
C LEU A 103 17.32 -1.59 -2.38
N ALA A 104 17.95 -1.23 -1.26
CA ALA A 104 19.31 -0.68 -1.23
C ALA A 104 19.53 0.43 -2.29
N ASP A 105 18.63 1.42 -2.30
CA ASP A 105 18.60 2.56 -3.22
C ASP A 105 18.33 2.26 -4.72
N THR A 106 18.15 0.99 -5.08
CA THR A 106 17.72 0.60 -6.43
C THR A 106 16.20 0.54 -6.50
N VAL A 107 15.60 1.16 -7.52
CA VAL A 107 14.15 1.06 -7.75
C VAL A 107 13.82 -0.36 -8.21
N VAL A 108 13.06 -1.08 -7.40
CA VAL A 108 12.58 -2.45 -7.66
C VAL A 108 11.07 -2.50 -7.88
N GLY A 109 10.40 -1.35 -7.86
CA GLY A 109 9.01 -1.25 -8.23
C GLY A 109 8.44 0.17 -8.19
N THR A 110 7.30 0.33 -8.84
CA THR A 110 6.55 1.58 -8.97
C THR A 110 5.07 1.33 -8.64
N ILE A 111 4.45 2.36 -8.06
CA ILE A 111 3.01 2.41 -7.77
C ILE A 111 2.52 3.77 -8.24
N GLU A 112 1.61 3.77 -9.21
CA GLU A 112 1.13 4.99 -9.85
C GLU A 112 -0.38 4.94 -10.10
N PRO A 113 -1.10 6.08 -10.02
CA PRO A 113 -2.47 6.15 -10.48
C PRO A 113 -2.51 5.97 -12.01
N GLU A 114 -3.50 5.24 -12.51
CA GLU A 114 -3.69 5.09 -13.97
C GLU A 114 -4.20 6.39 -14.60
N HIS A 115 -4.99 7.16 -13.85
CA HIS A 115 -5.56 8.42 -14.31
C HIS A 115 -5.86 9.35 -13.13
N PRO A 116 -5.63 10.67 -13.21
CA PRO A 116 -5.82 11.61 -12.09
C PRO A 116 -7.27 11.71 -11.56
N LEU A 117 -8.27 11.46 -12.41
CA LEU A 117 -9.70 11.50 -12.03
C LEU A 117 -10.24 10.18 -11.50
N THR A 118 -9.60 9.06 -11.83
CA THR A 118 -10.06 7.74 -11.37
C THR A 118 -9.21 7.32 -10.19
N ARG A 119 -9.73 6.43 -9.34
CA ARG A 119 -8.93 5.82 -8.28
C ARG A 119 -8.15 4.59 -8.74
N LYS A 120 -8.23 4.24 -10.03
CA LYS A 120 -7.48 3.12 -10.60
C LYS A 120 -5.98 3.36 -10.47
N ALA A 121 -5.24 2.29 -10.24
CA ALA A 121 -3.79 2.35 -10.08
C ALA A 121 -3.12 1.09 -10.62
N ARG A 122 -1.82 1.21 -10.86
CA ARG A 122 -0.96 0.10 -11.30
C ARG A 122 0.18 -0.07 -10.33
N VAL A 123 0.54 -1.32 -10.09
CA VAL A 123 1.72 -1.70 -9.32
C VAL A 123 2.61 -2.54 -10.21
N GLN A 124 3.84 -2.10 -10.42
CA GLN A 124 4.81 -2.84 -11.19
C GLN A 124 6.05 -3.03 -10.33
N CYS A 125 6.36 -4.27 -9.97
CA CYS A 125 7.58 -4.59 -9.23
C CYS A 125 8.35 -5.71 -9.92
N ASP A 126 9.65 -5.75 -9.65
CA ASP A 126 10.51 -6.84 -10.04
C ASP A 126 10.15 -8.12 -9.28
N ALA A 127 10.56 -9.27 -9.82
CA ALA A 127 10.29 -10.60 -9.24
C ALA A 127 10.85 -10.79 -7.82
N THR A 128 11.76 -9.92 -7.37
CA THR A 128 12.34 -9.94 -6.02
C THR A 128 11.36 -9.44 -4.95
N VAL A 129 10.30 -8.71 -5.33
CA VAL A 129 9.32 -8.18 -4.40
C VAL A 129 8.14 -9.13 -4.30
N ALA A 130 7.98 -9.78 -3.15
CA ALA A 130 6.85 -10.69 -2.90
C ALA A 130 5.50 -9.98 -3.12
N GLU A 131 4.54 -10.67 -3.73
CA GLU A 131 3.23 -10.11 -4.09
C GLU A 131 2.49 -9.49 -2.89
N ILE A 132 2.57 -10.13 -1.73
CA ILE A 132 1.97 -9.61 -0.50
C ILE A 132 2.56 -8.25 -0.09
N VAL A 133 3.86 -8.02 -0.35
CA VAL A 133 4.53 -6.75 -0.09
C VAL A 133 4.13 -5.71 -1.13
N GLN A 134 3.91 -6.10 -2.39
CA GLN A 134 3.39 -5.20 -3.42
C GLN A 134 1.99 -4.69 -3.03
N LEU A 135 1.10 -5.61 -2.62
CA LEU A 135 -0.26 -5.28 -2.17
C LEU A 135 -0.26 -4.41 -0.92
N PHE A 136 0.60 -4.73 0.06
CA PHE A 136 0.72 -3.92 1.27
C PHE A 136 1.27 -2.52 1.00
N SER A 137 2.26 -2.41 0.10
CA SER A 137 2.79 -1.13 -0.36
C SER A 137 1.70 -0.30 -1.03
N PHE A 138 0.91 -0.91 -1.93
CA PHE A 138 -0.21 -0.22 -2.57
C PHE A 138 -1.28 0.22 -1.56
N TRP A 139 -1.62 -0.63 -0.58
CA TRP A 139 -2.56 -0.27 0.47
C TRP A 139 -2.11 0.99 1.23
N LEU A 140 -0.82 1.07 1.59
CA LEU A 140 -0.24 2.24 2.26
C LEU A 140 -0.30 3.50 1.38
N VAL A 141 0.03 3.38 0.10
CA VAL A 141 -0.05 4.48 -0.86
C VAL A 141 -1.49 4.97 -1.03
N ALA A 142 -2.44 4.04 -1.21
CA ALA A 142 -3.86 4.36 -1.36
C ALA A 142 -4.45 4.99 -0.08
N MET A 143 -3.99 4.60 1.12
CA MET A 143 -4.31 5.27 2.37
C MET A 143 -3.85 6.74 2.36
N ILE A 144 -2.61 7.02 1.93
CA ILE A 144 -2.10 8.40 1.82
C ILE A 144 -2.94 9.20 0.83
N TRP A 145 -3.19 8.62 -0.35
CA TRP A 145 -4.04 9.23 -1.36
C TRP A 145 -5.43 9.59 -0.83
N ARG A 146 -6.07 8.68 -0.08
CA ARG A 146 -7.35 8.92 0.61
C ARG A 146 -7.26 10.13 1.51
N SER A 147 -6.27 10.14 2.40
CA SER A 147 -6.11 11.24 3.36
C SER A 147 -5.90 12.59 2.68
N THR A 148 -5.21 12.65 1.53
CA THR A 148 -5.01 13.90 0.78
C THR A 148 -6.24 14.35 -0.01
N THR A 149 -7.11 13.44 -0.45
CA THR A 149 -8.36 13.79 -1.13
C THR A 149 -9.41 14.28 -0.13
N ASP A 150 -9.47 13.65 1.04
CA ASP A 150 -10.40 14.04 2.11
C ASP A 150 -9.95 15.35 2.80
N ALA A 151 -8.65 15.68 2.77
CA ALA A 151 -8.08 16.91 3.30
C ALA A 151 -8.19 18.12 2.34
N SER A 152 -9.25 18.21 1.53
CA SER A 152 -9.49 19.39 0.70
C SER A 152 -9.61 20.64 1.58
N PRO A 153 -8.89 21.74 1.30
CA PRO A 153 -9.09 23.00 2.02
C PRO A 153 -10.49 23.53 1.68
N ALA A 154 -11.16 24.07 2.70
CA ALA A 154 -12.37 24.87 2.54
C ALA A 154 -12.08 26.17 1.75
#